data_AF-A0A1H0CF28-F1
#
_entry.id   AF-A0A1H0CF28-F1
#
_cell.length_a   1.000
_cell.length_b   1.000
_cell.length_c   1.000
_cell.angle_alpha   90.00
_cell.angle_beta   90.00
_cell.angle_gamma   90.00
#
_symmetry.space_group_name_H-M   'P 1'
#
loop_
_entity.id
_entity.type
_entity.pdbx_description
1 polymer ?
#
loop_
_entity_poly.entity_id
_entity_poly.type
_entity_poly.pdbx_seq_one_letter_code
_entity_poly.pdbx_strand_id
1 'polypeptide(L)'
;MIPTRNVGAGGDLEREANVSLAKLAHWVRRHILDEELRASQLPDVVPGRRRASIKPHSWYAKPHHLAKMLEMARPVLRGEGEILKWARRESVHLGGRRPIDLIATDAGAAEVFDYIESYIREQIEKAGEPDDLSS
;
A
#
# COMPACT_ATOMS: atom_id res chain seq x y z
N MET A 1 -31.14 -14.37 -0.81
CA MET A 1 -30.98 -15.30 0.33
C MET A 1 -29.64 -16.00 0.15
N ILE A 2 -28.61 -15.62 0.91
CA ILE A 2 -27.31 -16.29 0.86
C ILE A 2 -27.43 -17.55 1.72
N PRO A 3 -27.19 -18.77 1.21
CA PRO A 3 -27.32 -19.97 2.02
C PRO A 3 -26.22 -20.01 3.09
N THR A 4 -26.58 -19.79 4.35
CA THR A 4 -25.69 -20.04 5.50
C THR A 4 -25.94 -21.44 6.03
N ARG A 5 -24.88 -22.22 6.22
CA ARG A 5 -24.95 -23.63 6.63
C ARG A 5 -24.88 -23.73 8.16
N ASN A 6 -25.61 -24.71 8.71
CA ASN A 6 -25.75 -24.96 10.14
C ASN A 6 -24.39 -25.30 10.79
N VAL A 7 -24.08 -24.65 11.90
CA VAL A 7 -22.79 -24.77 12.63
C VAL A 7 -22.85 -26.03 13.51
N GLY A 8 -21.93 -26.98 13.28
CA GLY A 8 -21.75 -28.13 14.16
C GLY A 8 -21.10 -27.72 15.49
N ALA A 9 -21.44 -28.42 16.57
CA ALA A 9 -20.92 -28.19 17.92
C ALA A 9 -19.44 -28.59 18.01
N GLY A 10 -18.56 -27.67 17.62
CA GLY A 10 -17.11 -27.83 17.63
C GLY A 10 -16.55 -26.78 16.68
N GLY A 11 -16.04 -25.67 17.23
CA GLY A 11 -15.80 -24.40 16.54
C GLY A 11 -14.76 -24.39 15.40
N ASP A 12 -14.44 -25.52 14.78
CA ASP A 12 -13.62 -25.56 13.58
C ASP A 12 -14.52 -25.60 12.33
N LEU A 13 -14.59 -24.44 11.67
CA LEU A 13 -15.37 -24.22 10.47
C LEU A 13 -14.59 -24.61 9.20
N GLU A 14 -13.84 -25.72 9.23
CA GLU A 14 -13.16 -26.17 8.02
C GLU A 14 -14.15 -26.91 7.12
N ARG A 15 -14.41 -26.35 5.93
CA ARG A 15 -15.16 -27.07 4.90
C ARG A 15 -14.35 -28.29 4.50
N GLU A 16 -14.96 -29.48 4.63
CA GLU A 16 -14.40 -30.68 4.02
C GLU A 16 -14.14 -30.44 2.52
N ALA A 17 -12.92 -30.77 2.09
CA ALA A 17 -12.53 -30.66 0.71
C ALA A 17 -13.44 -31.54 -0.15
N ASN A 18 -13.78 -31.08 -1.35
CA ASN A 18 -14.58 -31.86 -2.27
C ASN A 18 -13.84 -33.16 -2.63
N VAL A 19 -14.46 -34.30 -2.31
CA VAL A 19 -13.88 -35.65 -2.47
C VAL A 19 -13.38 -35.91 -3.89
N SER A 20 -14.02 -35.34 -4.92
CA SER A 20 -13.56 -35.48 -6.31
C SER A 20 -12.30 -34.66 -6.61
N LEU A 21 -12.19 -33.45 -6.05
CA LEU A 21 -11.00 -32.60 -6.19
C LEU A 21 -9.81 -33.17 -5.41
N ALA A 22 -10.05 -33.73 -4.23
CA ALA A 22 -9.00 -34.37 -3.43
C ALA A 22 -8.37 -35.57 -4.13
N LYS A 23 -9.15 -36.37 -4.88
CA LYS A 23 -8.65 -37.52 -5.64
C LYS A 23 -7.77 -37.13 -6.83
N LEU A 24 -7.97 -35.93 -7.39
CA LEU A 24 -7.25 -35.43 -8.57
C LEU A 24 -6.08 -34.50 -8.21
N ALA A 25 -6.01 -34.05 -6.96
CA ALA A 25 -4.93 -33.18 -6.49
C ALA A 25 -3.69 -34.02 -6.13
N HIS A 26 -2.65 -33.93 -6.96
CA HIS A 26 -1.37 -34.60 -6.71
C HIS A 26 -0.57 -34.02 -5.54
N TRP A 27 -0.89 -32.81 -5.09
CA TRP A 27 -0.26 -32.14 -3.97
C TRP A 27 -1.26 -31.23 -3.26
N VAL A 28 -1.26 -31.28 -1.93
CA VAL A 28 -2.14 -30.46 -1.07
C VAL A 28 -1.25 -29.66 -0.14
N ARG A 29 -1.36 -28.34 -0.21
CA ARG A 29 -0.64 -27.41 0.65
C ARG A 29 -1.60 -26.77 1.63
N ARG A 30 -1.29 -26.84 2.93
CA ARG A 30 -2.14 -26.29 4.01
C ARG A 30 -1.85 -24.82 4.32
N HIS A 31 -0.59 -24.41 4.19
CA HIS A 31 -0.14 -23.06 4.53
C HIS A 31 0.82 -22.54 3.47
N ILE A 32 0.74 -21.26 3.18
CA ILE A 32 1.71 -20.53 2.36
C ILE A 32 2.73 -19.90 3.31
N LEU A 33 4.01 -19.95 2.98
CA LEU A 33 5.06 -19.30 3.77
C LEU A 33 5.00 -17.78 3.55
N ASP A 34 5.41 -16.99 4.55
CA ASP A 34 5.42 -15.52 4.43
C ASP A 34 6.29 -15.03 3.27
N GLU A 35 7.35 -15.76 2.94
CA GLU A 35 8.22 -15.49 1.79
C GLU A 35 7.49 -15.66 0.46
N GLU A 36 6.69 -16.71 0.34
CA GLU A 36 5.92 -16.99 -0.88
C GLU A 36 4.75 -16.03 -1.02
N LEU A 37 4.10 -15.68 0.10
CA LEU A 37 3.08 -14.66 0.12
C LEU A 37 3.64 -13.30 -0.34
N ARG A 38 4.86 -12.96 0.12
CA ARG A 38 5.58 -11.76 -0.32
C ARG A 38 5.91 -11.82 -1.82
N ALA A 39 6.41 -12.95 -2.31
CA ALA A 39 6.73 -13.14 -3.72
C ALA A 39 5.50 -13.12 -4.64
N SER A 40 4.33 -13.46 -4.11
CA SER A 40 3.07 -13.51 -4.87
C SER A 40 2.36 -12.15 -4.97
N GLN A 41 2.89 -11.09 -4.35
CA GLN A 41 2.28 -9.76 -4.43
C GLN A 41 2.46 -9.17 -5.83
N LEU A 42 1.34 -8.73 -6.42
CA LEU A 42 1.38 -8.00 -7.69
C LEU A 42 1.86 -6.55 -7.48
N PRO A 43 2.48 -5.95 -8.51
CA PRO A 43 2.77 -4.52 -8.50
C PRO A 43 1.50 -3.71 -8.28
N ASP A 44 1.62 -2.54 -7.64
CA ASP A 44 0.46 -1.69 -7.35
C ASP A 44 -0.26 -1.19 -8.61
N VAL A 45 0.44 -1.14 -9.75
CA VAL A 45 -0.12 -0.78 -11.06
C VAL A 45 0.24 -1.90 -12.03
N VAL A 46 -0.78 -2.62 -12.49
CA VAL A 46 -0.63 -3.62 -13.53
C VAL A 46 -1.03 -2.98 -14.86
N PRO A 47 -0.09 -2.82 -15.81
CA PRO A 47 -0.41 -2.23 -17.10
C PRO A 47 -1.37 -3.15 -17.86
N GLY A 48 -2.46 -2.57 -18.36
CA GLY A 48 -3.44 -3.25 -19.20
C GLY A 48 -3.50 -2.65 -20.60
N ARG A 49 -4.07 -3.39 -21.56
CA ARG A 49 -4.13 -2.97 -22.98
C ARG A 49 -4.87 -1.63 -23.20
N ARG A 50 -5.89 -1.33 -22.39
CA ARG A 50 -6.70 -0.10 -22.49
C ARG A 50 -6.65 0.76 -21.22
N ARG A 51 -6.65 0.12 -20.04
CA ARG A 51 -6.59 0.79 -18.74
C ARG A 51 -5.73 -0.05 -17.81
N ALA A 52 -4.88 0.62 -17.02
CA ALA A 52 -4.12 -0.03 -15.97
C ALA A 52 -5.04 -0.39 -14.79
N SER A 53 -4.82 -1.57 -14.21
CA SER A 53 -5.46 -1.95 -12.95
C SER A 53 -4.62 -1.41 -11.80
N ILE A 54 -5.23 -0.58 -10.97
CA ILE A 54 -4.58 0.05 -9.82
C ILE A 54 -5.07 -0.64 -8.55
N LYS A 55 -4.14 -0.95 -7.66
CA LYS A 55 -4.41 -1.51 -6.34
C LYS A 55 -5.36 -0.61 -5.54
N PRO A 56 -6.54 -1.11 -5.12
CA PRO A 56 -7.46 -0.37 -4.27
C PRO A 56 -6.85 -0.01 -2.92
N HIS A 57 -7.32 1.08 -2.30
CA HIS A 57 -6.79 1.55 -1.01
C HIS A 57 -6.91 0.50 0.10
N SER A 58 -7.99 -0.28 0.10
CA SER A 58 -8.24 -1.34 1.09
C SER A 58 -7.27 -2.52 0.98
N TRP A 59 -6.49 -2.64 -0.09
CA TRP A 59 -5.54 -3.73 -0.30
C TRP A 59 -4.13 -3.40 0.20
N TYR A 60 -3.88 -2.18 0.67
CA TYR A 60 -2.64 -1.87 1.36
C TYR A 60 -2.70 -2.41 2.78
N ALA A 61 -1.55 -2.86 3.31
CA ALA A 61 -1.48 -3.45 4.66
C ALA A 61 -2.04 -2.51 5.74
N LYS A 62 -1.85 -1.20 5.56
CA LYS A 62 -2.36 -0.15 6.45
C LYS A 62 -3.05 0.96 5.64
N PRO A 63 -4.35 0.82 5.33
CA PRO A 63 -5.07 1.79 4.52
C PRO A 63 -5.11 3.19 5.14
N HIS A 64 -5.11 3.29 6.47
CA HIS A 64 -5.08 4.56 7.20
C HIS A 64 -3.77 5.32 7.03
N HIS A 65 -2.63 4.62 6.92
CA HIS A 65 -1.35 5.28 6.61
C HIS A 65 -1.34 5.86 5.22
N LEU A 66 -1.87 5.12 4.23
CA LEU A 66 -2.01 5.62 2.87
C LEU A 66 -2.88 6.88 2.83
N ALA A 67 -4.04 6.86 3.50
CA ALA A 67 -4.94 8.00 3.58
C ALA A 67 -4.25 9.23 4.21
N LYS A 68 -3.54 9.03 5.33
CA LYS A 68 -2.80 10.10 6.00
C LYS A 68 -1.67 10.66 5.13
N MET A 69 -0.93 9.81 4.42
CA MET A 69 0.11 10.25 3.48
C MET A 69 -0.49 11.11 2.36
N LEU A 70 -1.62 10.68 1.78
CA LEU A 70 -2.32 11.44 0.74
C LEU A 70 -2.81 12.79 1.25
N GLU A 71 -3.33 12.84 2.48
CA GLU A 71 -3.76 14.08 3.13
C GLU A 71 -2.60 15.05 3.34
N MET A 72 -1.51 14.57 3.94
CA MET A 72 -0.33 15.40 4.25
C MET A 72 0.38 15.91 3.00
N ALA A 73 0.42 15.14 1.92
CA ALA A 73 1.15 15.52 0.70
C ALA A 73 0.35 16.42 -0.26
N ARG A 74 -0.98 16.57 -0.08
CA ARG A 74 -1.84 17.43 -0.91
C ARG A 74 -1.39 18.89 -1.06
N PRO A 75 -0.86 19.57 -0.02
CA PRO A 75 -0.38 20.94 -0.14
C PRO A 75 0.84 21.07 -1.08
N VAL A 76 1.65 20.02 -1.17
CA VAL A 76 2.87 20.00 -1.99
C VAL A 76 2.56 19.56 -3.43
N LEU A 77 1.70 18.55 -3.58
CA LEU A 77 1.40 17.89 -4.84
C LEU A 77 -0.10 18.03 -5.16
N ARG A 78 -0.40 18.60 -6.34
CA ARG A 78 -1.75 19.05 -6.75
C ARG A 78 -2.82 17.95 -6.83
N GLY A 79 -2.48 16.66 -6.72
CA GLY A 79 -3.47 15.58 -6.78
C GLY A 79 -2.94 14.20 -6.42
N GLU A 80 -3.86 13.28 -6.11
CA GLU A 80 -3.56 11.92 -5.63
C GLU A 80 -2.70 11.11 -6.61
N GLY A 81 -2.92 11.29 -7.91
CA GLY A 81 -2.11 10.62 -8.95
C GLY A 81 -0.63 11.01 -8.89
N GLU A 82 -0.32 12.29 -8.67
CA GLU A 82 1.07 12.77 -8.55
C GLU A 82 1.68 12.36 -7.21
N ILE A 83 0.89 12.36 -6.13
CA ILE A 83 1.34 11.84 -4.82
C ILE A 83 1.70 10.36 -4.93
N LEU A 84 0.85 9.54 -5.55
CA LEU A 84 1.12 8.11 -5.73
C LEU A 84 2.30 7.87 -6.68
N LYS A 85 2.46 8.70 -7.71
CA LYS A 85 3.62 8.64 -8.61
C LYS A 85 4.92 8.96 -7.87
N TRP A 86 4.94 9.99 -7.03
CA TRP A 86 6.05 10.30 -6.14
C TRP A 86 6.31 9.16 -5.14
N ALA A 87 5.25 8.64 -4.50
CA ALA A 87 5.38 7.60 -3.48
C ALA A 87 5.92 6.27 -4.02
N ARG A 88 5.76 6.00 -5.32
CA ARG A 88 6.33 4.83 -6.01
C ARG A 88 7.78 5.04 -6.46
N ARG A 89 8.32 6.25 -6.38
CA ARG A 89 9.70 6.55 -6.75
C ARG A 89 10.61 6.36 -5.54
N GLU A 90 11.82 5.89 -5.78
CA GLU A 90 12.88 5.85 -4.78
C GLU A 90 13.23 7.28 -4.34
N SER A 91 13.31 7.49 -3.03
CA SER A 91 13.68 8.78 -2.45
C SER A 91 15.06 8.70 -1.84
N VAL A 92 15.96 9.60 -2.26
CA VAL A 92 17.30 9.72 -1.66
C VAL A 92 17.20 10.03 -0.17
N HIS A 93 16.25 10.87 0.23
CA HIS A 93 16.02 11.25 1.63
C HIS A 93 15.48 10.10 2.50
N LEU A 94 14.92 9.06 1.88
CA LEU A 94 14.42 7.88 2.59
C LEU A 94 15.35 6.67 2.41
N GLY A 95 16.62 6.91 2.08
CA GLY A 95 17.64 5.88 1.90
C GLY A 95 17.42 5.03 0.65
N GLY A 96 16.92 5.63 -0.44
CA GLY A 96 16.60 4.93 -1.69
C GLY A 96 15.32 4.10 -1.62
N ARG A 97 14.60 4.12 -0.50
CA ARG A 97 13.34 3.38 -0.35
C ARG A 97 12.17 4.18 -0.92
N ARG A 98 11.12 3.47 -1.32
CA ARG A 98 9.89 4.07 -1.84
C ARG A 98 8.95 4.39 -0.68
N PRO A 99 8.40 5.61 -0.57
CA PRO A 99 7.42 5.95 0.46
C PRO A 99 6.25 4.96 0.55
N ILE A 100 5.78 4.44 -0.60
CA ILE A 100 4.65 3.49 -0.66
C ILE A 100 4.94 2.15 0.04
N ASP A 101 6.20 1.73 0.10
CA ASP A 101 6.59 0.49 0.81
C ASP A 101 6.74 0.74 2.31
N LEU A 102 7.26 1.92 2.69
CA LEU A 102 7.54 2.28 4.08
C LEU A 102 6.28 2.38 4.93
N ILE A 103 5.20 2.91 4.34
CA ILE A 103 3.90 3.05 5.03
C ILE A 103 3.24 1.71 5.41
N ALA A 104 3.77 0.57 4.94
CA ALA A 104 3.29 -0.76 5.35
C ALA A 104 3.56 -1.04 6.84
N THR A 105 4.52 -0.34 7.46
CA THR A 105 4.87 -0.46 8.89
C THR A 105 4.61 0.85 9.63
N ASP A 106 4.46 0.80 10.96
CA ASP A 106 4.27 2.04 11.76
C ASP A 106 5.54 2.90 11.77
N ALA A 107 6.70 2.26 11.97
CA ALA A 107 7.99 2.93 11.97
C ALA A 107 8.27 3.61 10.62
N GLY A 108 8.12 2.89 9.51
CA GLY A 108 8.32 3.45 8.19
C GLY A 108 7.29 4.53 7.82
N ALA A 109 6.05 4.42 8.30
CA ALA A 109 5.06 5.48 8.12
C ALA A 109 5.45 6.77 8.85
N ALA A 110 5.95 6.66 10.09
CA ALA A 110 6.45 7.81 10.83
C ALA A 110 7.61 8.50 10.07
N GLU A 111 8.59 7.74 9.58
CA GLU A 111 9.69 8.29 8.77
C GLU A 111 9.19 9.07 7.54
N VAL A 112 8.19 8.54 6.83
CA VAL A 112 7.60 9.20 5.67
C VAL A 112 6.86 10.48 6.06
N PHE A 113 6.09 10.44 7.16
CA PHE A 113 5.33 11.60 7.63
C PHE A 113 6.25 12.73 8.12
N ASP A 114 7.29 12.40 8.88
CA ASP A 114 8.29 13.36 9.35
C ASP A 114 9.01 14.04 8.17
N TYR A 115 9.32 13.26 7.12
CA TYR A 115 9.87 13.79 5.88
C TYR A 115 8.92 14.77 5.19
N ILE A 116 7.64 14.40 5.03
CA ILE A 116 6.64 15.28 4.40
C ILE A 116 6.47 16.58 5.20
N GLU A 117 6.41 16.49 6.52
CA GLU A 117 6.29 17.67 7.39
C GLU A 117 7.51 18.59 7.27
N SER A 118 8.72 18.03 7.31
CA SER A 118 9.97 18.78 7.15
C SER A 118 10.02 19.48 5.80
N TYR A 119 9.66 18.77 4.73
CA TYR A 119 9.62 19.34 3.38
C TYR A 119 8.61 20.48 3.27
N ILE A 120 7.41 20.33 3.85
CA ILE A 120 6.40 21.41 3.85
C ILE A 120 6.92 22.64 4.58
N ARG A 121 7.59 22.45 5.73
CA ARG A 121 8.19 23.56 6.49
C ARG A 121 9.22 24.31 5.65
N GLU A 122 10.14 23.59 5.00
CA GLU A 122 11.14 24.18 4.10
C GLU A 122 10.50 24.94 2.93
N GLN A 123 9.42 24.42 2.33
CA GLN A 123 8.72 25.11 1.25
C GLN A 123 8.02 26.39 1.73
N ILE A 124 7.48 26.40 2.94
CA ILE A 124 6.86 27.59 3.55
C ILE A 124 7.93 28.64 3.84
N GLU A 125 9.06 28.25 4.44
CA GLU A 125 10.18 29.16 4.72
C GLU A 125 10.71 29.79 3.43
N LYS A 126 10.91 28.98 2.38
CA LYS A 126 11.38 29.44 1.07
C LYS A 126 10.37 30.34 0.34
N ALA A 127 9.07 30.12 0.52
CA ALA A 127 8.03 30.99 -0.02
C ALA A 127 7.85 32.29 0.79
N GLY A 128 8.36 32.33 2.03
CA GLY A 128 8.35 33.49 2.91
C GLY A 128 9.56 34.41 2.77
N GLU A 129 10.59 34.02 2.01
CA GLU A 129 11.69 34.88 1.60
C GLU A 129 11.24 35.72 0.38
N PRO A 130 10.92 37.02 0.52
CA PRO A 130 10.64 37.86 -0.63
C PRO A 130 11.88 37.94 -1.50
N ASP A 131 11.64 37.96 -2.81
CA ASP A 131 12.61 38.19 -3.89
C ASP A 131 13.21 39.61 -3.75
N ASP A 132 14.03 39.79 -2.74
CA ASP A 132 14.74 41.03 -2.45
C ASP A 132 16.19 40.77 -2.89
N LEU A 133 16.44 40.85 -4.20
CA LEU A 133 17.73 41.17 -4.83
C LEU A 133 17.66 41.06 -6.37
N SER A 134 17.24 42.16 -7.01
CA SER A 134 17.79 42.73 -8.28
C SER A 134 16.93 43.95 -8.61
N SER A 135 17.29 45.19 -8.24
CA SER A 135 18.36 46.04 -8.82
C SER A 135 18.35 46.09 -10.34
#